data_AF-A0A5S5D0M0-F1
#
_entry.id   AF-A0A5S5D0M0-F1
#
_cell.length_a   1.000
_cell.length_b   1.000
_cell.length_c   1.000
_cell.angle_alpha   90.00
_cell.angle_beta   90.00
_cell.angle_gamma   90.00
#
_symmetry.space_group_name_H-M   'P 1'
#
loop_
_entity.id
_entity.type
_entity.pdbx_description
1 polymer ?
#
loop_
_entity_poly.entity_id
_entity_poly.type
_entity_poly.pdbx_seq_one_letter_code
_entity_poly.pdbx_strand_id
1 'polypeptide(L)'
;MADWYRRKSWTKADEDEYFVKLRRARKNGRPQYLRVQAVELIETKDKSLLSVAETLLHKILTDYPDERTEKSHAYNLLGEIYKLKGNYETALIYFQKSLDFEREFPNVISNAYLNFSETVVLAERTDLYGSVERLLTEKIGHDTLKFPVQNYIIYSVMAIISEFKGDLVQAKAFADLAEKNATTKTNALWDPQKRKIGIVKERKKWLDRLVGRNKNRR
;
A
#
# COMPACT_ATOMS: atom_id res chain seq x y z
N MET A 1 -8.46 -25.83 -0.71
CA MET A 1 -7.07 -26.08 -0.28
C MET A 1 -6.26 -24.88 -0.73
N ALA A 2 -5.65 -24.12 0.19
CA ALA A 2 -4.87 -22.95 -0.21
C ALA A 2 -3.64 -23.40 -1.00
N ASP A 3 -3.24 -22.64 -2.02
CA ASP A 3 -2.00 -22.87 -2.73
C ASP A 3 -0.82 -22.93 -1.73
N TRP A 4 0.20 -23.74 -2.03
CA TRP A 4 1.33 -23.97 -1.11
C TRP A 4 2.13 -22.70 -0.74
N TYR A 5 1.93 -21.62 -1.48
CA TYR A 5 2.54 -20.30 -1.32
C TYR A 5 1.57 -19.22 -0.79
N ARG A 6 0.45 -19.64 -0.17
CA ARG A 6 -0.54 -18.76 0.47
C ARG A 6 -0.89 -19.18 1.90
N ARG A 7 0.14 -19.52 2.68
CA ARG A 7 -0.03 -19.94 4.08
C ARG A 7 -0.27 -18.73 4.99
N LYS A 8 -1.08 -18.93 6.03
CA LYS A 8 -1.33 -17.96 7.11
C LYS A 8 -0.68 -18.36 8.44
N SER A 9 0.07 -19.46 8.45
CA SER A 9 0.93 -19.94 9.53
C SER A 9 2.35 -20.14 9.00
N TRP A 10 3.33 -20.14 9.90
CA TRP A 10 4.74 -20.35 9.53
C TRP A 10 5.50 -21.17 10.59
N THR A 11 5.09 -22.43 10.75
CA THR A 11 5.85 -23.40 11.56
C THR A 11 7.11 -23.86 10.83
N LYS A 12 8.01 -24.57 11.52
CA LYS A 12 9.20 -25.14 10.86
C LYS A 12 8.84 -26.09 9.71
N ALA A 13 7.78 -26.88 9.88
CA ALA A 13 7.27 -27.75 8.83
C ALA A 13 6.71 -26.95 7.63
N ASP A 14 5.99 -25.85 7.88
CA ASP A 14 5.51 -24.96 6.82
C ASP A 14 6.66 -24.39 6.00
N GLU A 15 7.69 -23.90 6.70
CA GLU A 15 8.90 -23.33 6.11
C GLU A 15 9.62 -24.36 5.22
N ASP A 16 9.88 -25.54 5.75
CA ASP A 16 10.61 -26.60 5.05
C ASP A 16 9.84 -27.06 3.80
N GLU A 17 8.52 -27.27 3.92
CA GLU A 17 7.68 -27.65 2.78
C GLU A 17 7.65 -26.53 1.72
N TYR A 18 7.51 -25.27 2.15
CA TYR A 18 7.50 -24.12 1.26
C TYR A 18 8.79 -24.02 0.45
N PHE A 19 9.96 -24.10 1.10
CA PHE A 19 11.23 -23.98 0.39
C PHE A 19 11.59 -25.20 -0.46
N VAL A 20 11.12 -26.41 -0.11
CA VAL A 20 11.21 -27.57 -1.00
C VAL A 20 10.42 -27.33 -2.29
N LYS A 21 9.19 -26.82 -2.19
CA LYS A 21 8.35 -26.52 -3.36
C LYS A 21 8.89 -25.34 -4.16
N LEU A 22 9.35 -24.27 -3.50
CA LEU A 22 9.97 -23.12 -4.15
C LEU A 22 11.20 -23.51 -4.98
N ARG A 23 12.02 -24.43 -4.48
CA ARG A 23 13.21 -24.92 -5.21
C ARG A 23 12.85 -25.69 -6.48
N ARG A 24 11.71 -26.39 -6.49
CA ARG A 24 11.20 -27.14 -7.66
C ARG A 24 10.50 -26.22 -8.67
N ALA A 25 10.01 -25.06 -8.24
CA ALA A 25 9.41 -24.08 -9.12
C ALA A 25 10.43 -23.44 -10.08
N ARG A 26 9.92 -22.97 -11.24
CA ARG A 26 10.70 -22.24 -12.26
C ARG A 26 11.33 -20.99 -11.65
N LYS A 27 12.60 -20.73 -11.96
CA LYS A 27 13.41 -19.66 -11.34
C LYS A 27 12.75 -18.29 -11.42
N ASN A 28 12.18 -17.95 -12.57
CA ASN A 28 11.48 -16.68 -12.82
C ASN A 28 10.18 -16.50 -12.01
N GLY A 29 9.53 -17.59 -11.57
CA GLY A 29 8.31 -17.52 -10.76
C GLY A 29 8.57 -17.45 -9.26
N ARG A 30 9.78 -17.77 -8.80
CA ARG A 30 10.11 -17.83 -7.36
C ARG A 30 9.94 -16.51 -6.62
N PRO A 31 10.39 -15.34 -7.13
CA PRO A 31 10.22 -14.10 -6.38
C PRO A 31 8.75 -13.72 -6.23
N GLN A 32 7.90 -14.02 -7.22
CA GLN A 32 6.46 -13.85 -7.10
C GLN A 32 5.88 -14.74 -5.98
N TYR A 33 6.27 -16.01 -5.87
CA TYR A 33 5.82 -16.88 -4.78
C TYR A 33 6.28 -16.39 -3.41
N LEU A 34 7.50 -15.84 -3.31
CA LEU A 34 8.00 -15.21 -2.08
C LEU A 34 7.14 -14.02 -1.70
N ARG A 35 6.84 -13.14 -2.66
CA ARG A 35 6.01 -11.96 -2.43
C ARG A 35 4.60 -12.34 -2.01
N VAL A 36 3.95 -13.27 -2.72
CA VAL A 36 2.57 -13.68 -2.40
C VAL A 36 2.51 -14.30 -1.00
N GLN A 37 3.47 -15.14 -0.64
CA GLN A 37 3.52 -15.71 0.70
C GLN A 37 3.76 -14.63 1.77
N ALA A 38 4.64 -13.65 1.51
CA ALA A 38 4.85 -12.53 2.42
C ALA A 38 3.57 -11.69 2.63
N VAL A 39 2.80 -11.43 1.58
CA VAL A 39 1.50 -10.72 1.67
C VAL A 39 0.53 -11.45 2.60
N GLU A 40 0.40 -12.77 2.46
CA GLU A 40 -0.53 -13.56 3.28
C GLU A 40 -0.13 -13.56 4.76
N LEU A 41 1.18 -13.53 5.05
CA LEU A 41 1.69 -13.37 6.42
C LEU A 41 1.47 -11.94 6.95
N ILE A 42 1.67 -10.91 6.14
CA ILE A 42 1.41 -9.50 6.51
C ILE A 42 -0.07 -9.29 6.88
N GLU A 43 -1.00 -9.90 6.12
CA GLU A 43 -2.44 -9.79 6.38
C GLU A 43 -2.85 -10.29 7.77
N THR A 44 -2.11 -11.25 8.35
CA THR A 44 -2.37 -11.76 9.70
C THR A 44 -2.13 -10.71 10.80
N LYS A 45 -1.25 -9.73 10.52
CA LYS A 45 -0.75 -8.73 11.48
C LYS A 45 -0.08 -9.33 12.73
N ASP A 46 0.24 -10.62 12.71
CA ASP A 46 0.98 -11.28 13.79
C ASP A 46 2.44 -10.86 13.77
N LYS A 47 2.97 -10.38 14.90
CA LYS A 47 4.34 -9.84 14.98
C LYS A 47 5.42 -10.86 14.61
N SER A 48 5.23 -12.14 14.94
CA SER A 48 6.19 -13.20 14.59
C SER A 48 6.17 -13.45 13.07
N LEU A 49 4.97 -13.50 12.48
CA LEU A 49 4.80 -13.70 11.04
C LEU A 49 5.24 -12.49 10.22
N LEU A 50 5.17 -11.27 10.76
CA LEU A 50 5.73 -10.07 10.12
C LEU A 50 7.25 -10.17 9.95
N SER A 51 7.97 -10.70 10.95
CA SER A 51 9.42 -10.91 10.84
C SER A 51 9.78 -12.00 9.82
N VAL A 52 8.94 -13.02 9.68
CA VAL A 52 9.07 -14.01 8.61
C VAL A 52 8.86 -13.35 7.24
N ALA A 53 7.76 -12.60 7.08
CA ALA A 53 7.47 -11.91 5.83
C ALA A 53 8.63 -10.99 5.41
N GLU A 54 9.18 -10.24 6.36
CA GLU A 54 10.37 -9.40 6.17
C GLU A 54 11.57 -10.21 5.63
N THR A 55 11.83 -11.39 6.19
CA THR A 55 12.89 -12.29 5.73
C THR A 55 12.67 -12.76 4.28
N LEU A 56 11.42 -13.11 3.94
CA LEU A 56 11.07 -13.51 2.57
C LEU A 56 11.27 -12.36 1.57
N LEU A 57 10.92 -11.13 1.95
CA LEU A 57 11.09 -9.94 1.11
C LEU A 57 12.57 -9.57 0.93
N HIS A 58 13.38 -9.64 1.98
CA HIS A 58 14.83 -9.46 1.85
C HIS A 58 15.46 -10.52 0.95
N LYS A 59 14.95 -11.76 0.97
CA LYS A 59 15.39 -12.80 0.03
C LYS A 59 15.11 -12.43 -1.42
N ILE A 60 13.99 -11.75 -1.72
CA ILE A 60 13.73 -11.23 -3.07
C ILE A 60 14.83 -10.24 -3.47
N LEU A 61 15.14 -9.29 -2.59
CA LEU A 61 16.13 -8.24 -2.86
C LEU A 61 17.55 -8.78 -3.06
N THR A 62 17.93 -9.85 -2.36
CA THR A 62 19.27 -10.44 -2.41
C THR A 62 19.41 -11.47 -3.53
N ASP A 63 18.46 -12.41 -3.65
CA ASP A 63 18.60 -13.56 -4.56
C ASP A 63 18.10 -13.25 -5.98
N TYR A 64 17.28 -12.22 -6.14
CA TYR A 64 16.63 -11.86 -7.40
C TYR A 64 16.73 -10.35 -7.71
N PRO A 65 17.95 -9.77 -7.71
CA PRO A 65 18.14 -8.32 -7.84
C PRO A 65 17.66 -7.75 -9.19
N ASP A 66 17.59 -8.59 -10.22
CA ASP A 66 17.18 -8.22 -11.59
C ASP A 66 15.64 -8.23 -11.78
N GLU A 67 14.89 -8.79 -10.83
CA GLU A 67 13.42 -8.89 -10.89
C GLU A 67 12.78 -7.57 -10.46
N ARG A 68 12.80 -6.59 -11.37
CA ARG A 68 12.43 -5.18 -11.12
C ARG A 68 11.06 -5.02 -10.45
N THR A 69 10.04 -5.68 -10.98
CA THR A 69 8.67 -5.62 -10.45
C THR A 69 8.61 -6.11 -9.01
N GLU A 70 9.26 -7.25 -8.74
CA GLU A 70 9.25 -7.88 -7.43
C GLU A 70 10.12 -7.09 -6.42
N LYS A 71 11.18 -6.44 -6.88
CA LYS A 71 12.01 -5.52 -6.09
C LYS A 71 11.23 -4.30 -5.60
N SER A 72 10.51 -3.61 -6.49
CA SER A 72 9.65 -2.48 -6.13
C SER A 72 8.58 -2.90 -5.12
N HIS A 73 7.85 -3.99 -5.41
CA HIS A 73 6.86 -4.50 -4.48
C HIS A 73 7.46 -4.93 -3.13
N ALA A 74 8.65 -5.52 -3.11
CA ALA A 74 9.32 -5.88 -1.87
C ALA A 74 9.64 -4.66 -1.01
N TYR A 75 10.13 -3.55 -1.59
CA TYR A 75 10.30 -2.30 -0.86
C TYR A 75 8.97 -1.76 -0.32
N ASN A 76 7.91 -1.74 -1.12
CA ASN A 76 6.60 -1.32 -0.64
C ASN A 76 6.12 -2.19 0.54
N LEU A 77 6.21 -3.51 0.43
CA LEU A 77 5.76 -4.43 1.48
C LEU A 77 6.61 -4.36 2.75
N LEU A 78 7.92 -4.13 2.62
CA LEU A 78 8.78 -3.84 3.79
C LEU A 78 8.29 -2.57 4.49
N GLY A 79 7.98 -1.51 3.74
CA GLY A 79 7.36 -0.31 4.32
C GLY A 79 6.08 -0.61 5.08
N GLU A 80 5.21 -1.48 4.55
CA GLU A 80 3.98 -1.90 5.24
C GLU A 80 4.27 -2.66 6.54
N ILE A 81 5.27 -3.56 6.54
CA ILE A 81 5.70 -4.28 7.76
C ILE A 81 6.15 -3.30 8.84
N TYR A 82 7.02 -2.34 8.50
CA TYR A 82 7.51 -1.37 9.46
C TYR A 82 6.41 -0.43 9.95
N LYS A 83 5.45 -0.06 9.08
CA LYS A 83 4.24 0.68 9.46
C LYS A 83 3.40 -0.10 10.48
N LEU A 84 3.20 -1.40 10.28
CA LEU A 84 2.49 -2.28 11.21
C LEU A 84 3.24 -2.47 12.53
N LYS A 85 4.58 -2.44 12.50
CA LYS A 85 5.43 -2.44 13.69
C LYS A 85 5.45 -1.10 14.43
N GLY A 86 4.81 -0.05 13.88
CA GLY A 86 4.79 1.31 14.45
C GLY A 86 6.07 2.11 14.21
N ASN A 87 7.01 1.58 13.43
CA ASN A 87 8.24 2.29 13.05
C ASN A 87 8.00 3.03 11.74
N TYR A 88 7.38 4.21 11.84
CA TYR A 88 7.01 5.00 10.67
C TYR A 88 8.22 5.54 9.90
N GLU A 89 9.33 5.82 10.57
CA GLU A 89 10.50 6.36 9.88
C GLU A 89 11.15 5.34 8.96
N THR A 90 11.34 4.10 9.43
CA THR A 90 11.80 3.02 8.57
C THR A 90 10.77 2.68 7.48
N ALA A 91 9.47 2.78 7.79
CA ALA A 91 8.43 2.58 6.80
C ALA A 91 8.53 3.58 5.63
N LEU A 92 8.68 4.87 5.95
CA LEU A 92 8.83 5.95 4.96
C LEU A 92 10.08 5.76 4.10
N ILE A 93 11.21 5.32 4.68
CA ILE A 93 12.43 5.01 3.92
C ILE A 93 12.16 3.91 2.87
N TYR A 94 11.47 2.83 3.25
CA TYR A 94 11.17 1.75 2.33
C TYR A 94 10.15 2.11 1.25
N PHE A 95 9.11 2.87 1.61
CA PHE A 95 8.19 3.41 0.61
C PHE A 95 8.91 4.36 -0.36
N GLN A 96 9.83 5.20 0.13
CA GLN A 96 10.63 6.08 -0.71
C GLN A 96 11.52 5.28 -1.67
N LYS A 97 12.17 4.20 -1.21
CA LYS A 97 12.91 3.29 -2.10
C LYS A 97 12.04 2.69 -3.21
N SER A 98 10.80 2.33 -2.89
CA SER A 98 9.84 1.84 -3.89
C SER A 98 9.51 2.93 -4.91
N LEU A 99 9.23 4.16 -4.45
CA LEU A 99 8.92 5.30 -5.32
C LEU A 99 10.09 5.69 -6.21
N ASP A 100 11.32 5.71 -5.68
CA ASP A 100 12.52 6.02 -6.46
C ASP A 100 12.75 4.96 -7.54
N PHE A 101 12.50 3.69 -7.22
CA PHE A 101 12.56 2.61 -8.19
C PHE A 101 11.50 2.74 -9.30
N GLU A 102 10.27 3.13 -8.97
CA GLU A 102 9.21 3.40 -9.96
C GLU A 102 9.55 4.60 -10.86
N ARG A 103 10.27 5.60 -10.35
CA ARG A 103 10.76 6.74 -11.15
C ARG A 103 11.83 6.30 -12.15
N GLU A 104 12.73 5.40 -11.73
CA GLU A 104 13.75 4.82 -12.62
C GLU A 104 13.14 3.86 -13.65
N PHE A 105 12.08 3.13 -13.28
CA PHE A 105 11.39 2.17 -14.13
C PHE A 105 9.88 2.45 -14.17
N PRO A 106 9.41 3.41 -15.00
CA PRO A 106 8.01 3.87 -15.01
C PRO A 106 6.95 2.81 -15.34
N ASN A 107 7.35 1.68 -15.91
CA ASN A 107 6.49 0.53 -16.18
C ASN A 107 6.26 -0.36 -14.96
N VAL A 108 7.02 -0.15 -13.87
CA VAL A 108 6.84 -0.80 -12.58
C VAL A 108 5.94 0.10 -11.73
N ILE A 109 4.85 -0.47 -11.23
CA ILE A 109 3.84 0.27 -10.47
C ILE A 109 3.49 -0.51 -9.22
N SER A 110 3.55 0.15 -8.06
CA SER A 110 3.09 -0.39 -6.78
C SER A 110 2.09 0.58 -6.11
N ASN A 111 1.71 0.25 -4.87
CA ASN A 111 0.90 1.12 -4.01
C ASN A 111 1.76 2.04 -3.12
N ALA A 112 3.06 2.17 -3.39
CA ALA A 112 3.98 2.92 -2.55
C ALA A 112 3.57 4.38 -2.36
N TYR A 113 3.03 5.04 -3.39
CA TYR A 113 2.56 6.42 -3.27
C TYR A 113 1.42 6.56 -2.26
N LEU A 114 0.47 5.62 -2.23
CA LEU A 114 -0.63 5.60 -1.25
C LEU A 114 -0.09 5.32 0.14
N ASN A 115 0.70 4.25 0.26
CA ASN A 115 1.22 3.82 1.54
C ASN A 115 2.16 4.86 2.18
N PHE A 116 3.01 5.52 1.37
CA PHE A 116 3.82 6.66 1.79
C PHE A 116 2.95 7.79 2.32
N SER A 117 1.97 8.23 1.52
CA SER A 117 1.07 9.34 1.84
C SER A 117 0.26 9.09 3.12
N GLU A 118 -0.29 7.89 3.28
CA GLU A 118 -0.99 7.48 4.51
C GLU A 118 -0.05 7.50 5.72
N THR A 119 1.20 7.02 5.55
CA THR A 119 2.17 6.93 6.65
C THR A 119 2.65 8.31 7.08
N VAL A 120 2.82 9.24 6.14
CA VAL A 120 3.16 10.64 6.43
C VAL A 120 2.11 11.28 7.33
N VAL A 121 0.82 11.09 7.00
CA VAL A 121 -0.29 11.58 7.82
C VAL A 121 -0.34 10.89 9.18
N LEU A 122 -0.19 9.56 9.21
CA LEU A 122 -0.24 8.77 10.44
C LEU A 122 0.90 9.11 11.41
N ALA A 123 2.07 9.45 10.87
CA ALA A 123 3.25 9.85 11.63
C ALA A 123 3.30 11.37 11.91
N GLU A 124 2.27 12.12 11.50
CA GLU A 124 2.20 13.58 11.66
C GLU A 124 3.43 14.32 11.08
N ARG A 125 4.01 13.78 10.00
CA ARG A 125 5.18 14.34 9.31
C ARG A 125 4.80 15.50 8.41
N THR A 126 4.40 16.60 9.05
CA THR A 126 3.93 17.84 8.40
C THR A 126 4.96 18.45 7.46
N ASP A 127 6.25 18.23 7.70
CA ASP A 127 7.36 18.61 6.82
C ASP A 127 7.28 17.95 5.43
N LEU A 128 6.63 16.78 5.34
CA LEU A 128 6.46 16.04 4.08
C LEU A 128 5.13 16.34 3.37
N TYR A 129 4.22 17.13 3.97
CA TYR A 129 2.88 17.35 3.41
C TYR A 129 2.92 18.00 2.02
N GLY A 130 3.82 18.96 1.78
CA GLY A 130 4.01 19.55 0.45
C GLY A 130 4.55 18.57 -0.60
N SER A 131 5.33 17.56 -0.18
CA SER A 131 5.79 16.50 -1.07
C SER A 131 4.66 15.52 -1.40
N VAL A 132 3.86 15.15 -0.39
CA VAL A 132 2.70 14.26 -0.58
C VAL A 132 1.67 14.89 -1.49
N GLU A 133 1.33 16.17 -1.29
CA GLU A 133 0.37 16.86 -2.15
C GLU A 133 0.81 16.85 -3.62
N ARG A 134 2.06 17.23 -3.91
CA ARG A 134 2.60 17.17 -5.30
C ARG A 134 2.52 15.77 -5.89
N LEU A 135 2.94 14.76 -5.13
CA LEU A 135 2.89 13.36 -5.55
C LEU A 135 1.45 12.92 -5.88
N LEU A 136 0.48 13.26 -5.02
CA LEU A 136 -0.91 12.87 -5.21
C LEU A 136 -1.58 13.64 -6.37
N THR A 137 -1.27 14.92 -6.55
CA THR A 137 -1.73 15.72 -7.70
C THR A 137 -1.23 15.13 -9.02
N GLU A 138 0.04 14.73 -9.09
CA GLU A 138 0.60 14.06 -10.26
C GLU A 138 -0.17 12.76 -10.58
N LYS A 139 -0.43 11.91 -9.57
CA LYS A 139 -1.17 10.66 -9.78
C LYS A 139 -2.61 10.90 -10.25
N ILE A 140 -3.31 11.88 -9.67
CA ILE A 140 -4.65 12.29 -10.10
C ILE A 140 -4.66 12.69 -11.59
N GLY A 141 -3.63 13.42 -12.04
CA GLY A 141 -3.53 13.90 -13.43
C GLY A 141 -3.32 12.80 -14.49
N HIS A 142 -2.79 11.64 -14.11
CA HIS A 142 -2.45 10.54 -15.04
C HIS A 142 -3.59 9.51 -15.28
N ASP A 143 -4.85 9.85 -15.00
CA ASP A 143 -6.00 8.92 -15.13
C ASP A 143 -5.83 7.59 -14.34
N THR A 144 -5.11 7.65 -13.23
CA THR A 144 -4.93 6.50 -12.32
C THR A 144 -6.16 6.23 -11.45
N LEU A 145 -7.22 7.04 -11.59
CA LEU A 145 -8.42 7.04 -10.73
C LEU A 145 -9.43 5.91 -11.04
N LYS A 146 -8.95 4.77 -11.55
CA LYS A 146 -9.80 3.65 -11.97
C LYS A 146 -10.42 2.93 -10.78
N PHE A 147 -9.82 3.01 -9.59
CA PHE A 147 -10.23 2.23 -8.42
C PHE A 147 -10.72 3.13 -7.27
N PRO A 148 -12.02 3.05 -6.89
CA PRO A 148 -12.58 3.86 -5.81
C PRO A 148 -11.80 3.81 -4.49
N VAL A 149 -11.20 2.67 -4.14
CA VAL A 149 -10.40 2.53 -2.91
C VAL A 149 -9.15 3.42 -2.91
N GLN A 150 -8.51 3.59 -4.07
CA GLN A 150 -7.34 4.46 -4.19
C GLN A 150 -7.77 5.92 -4.06
N ASN A 151 -8.82 6.30 -4.81
CA ASN A 151 -9.37 7.66 -4.77
C ASN A 151 -9.84 8.06 -3.36
N TYR A 152 -10.51 7.15 -2.66
CA TYR A 152 -10.89 7.34 -1.27
C TYR A 152 -9.69 7.72 -0.38
N ILE A 153 -8.58 6.99 -0.50
CA ILE A 153 -7.37 7.25 0.29
C ILE A 153 -6.73 8.57 -0.14
N ILE A 154 -6.54 8.78 -1.44
CA ILE A 154 -5.91 9.99 -2.00
C ILE A 154 -6.65 11.23 -1.51
N TYR A 155 -7.96 11.29 -1.73
CA TYR A 155 -8.75 12.46 -1.36
C TYR A 155 -8.88 12.64 0.14
N SER A 156 -8.86 11.56 0.94
CA SER A 156 -8.78 11.70 2.39
C SER A 156 -7.47 12.34 2.84
N VAL A 157 -6.34 11.93 2.28
CA VAL A 157 -5.03 12.53 2.60
C VAL A 157 -4.97 13.98 2.15
N MET A 158 -5.44 14.28 0.94
CA MET A 158 -5.52 15.66 0.42
C MET A 158 -6.38 16.54 1.32
N ALA A 159 -7.53 16.06 1.79
CA ALA A 159 -8.39 16.80 2.71
C ALA A 159 -7.67 17.18 4.01
N ILE A 160 -6.95 16.22 4.61
CA ILE A 160 -6.19 16.43 5.85
C ILE A 160 -5.06 17.45 5.63
N ILE A 161 -4.36 17.38 4.49
CA ILE A 161 -3.28 18.30 4.16
C ILE A 161 -3.81 19.73 3.90
N SER A 162 -4.89 19.87 3.12
CA SER A 162 -5.51 21.18 2.86
C SER A 162 -6.00 21.83 4.15
N GLU A 163 -6.57 21.04 5.05
CA GLU A 163 -7.01 21.52 6.35
C GLU A 163 -5.86 21.99 7.23
N PHE A 164 -4.76 21.21 7.28
CA PHE A 164 -3.54 21.62 7.99
C PHE A 164 -3.00 22.97 7.47
N LYS A 165 -3.14 23.23 6.17
CA LYS A 165 -2.74 24.50 5.55
C LYS A 165 -3.75 25.65 5.76
N GLY A 166 -4.92 25.38 6.35
CA GLY A 166 -5.98 26.36 6.55
C GLY A 166 -6.89 26.58 5.33
N ASP A 167 -6.73 25.81 4.25
CA ASP A 167 -7.63 25.87 3.09
C ASP A 167 -8.86 24.99 3.33
N LEU A 168 -9.80 25.52 4.11
CA LEU A 168 -11.02 24.83 4.49
C LEU A 168 -11.95 24.53 3.30
N VAL A 169 -11.85 25.31 2.23
CA VAL A 169 -12.67 25.13 1.02
C VAL A 169 -12.19 23.89 0.27
N GLN A 170 -10.88 23.79 0.00
CA GLN A 170 -10.30 22.59 -0.61
C GLN A 170 -10.42 21.37 0.29
N ALA A 171 -10.18 21.53 1.60
CA ALA A 171 -10.32 20.43 2.55
C ALA A 171 -11.70 19.79 2.47
N LYS A 172 -12.76 20.60 2.46
CA LYS A 172 -14.14 20.12 2.32
C LYS A 172 -14.38 19.47 0.96
N ALA A 173 -13.92 20.07 -0.13
CA ALA A 173 -14.08 19.51 -1.48
C ALA A 173 -13.43 18.12 -1.59
N PHE A 174 -12.21 17.95 -1.07
CA PHE A 174 -11.54 16.65 -1.03
C PHE A 174 -12.23 15.66 -0.09
N ALA A 175 -12.74 16.10 1.06
CA ALA A 175 -13.50 15.24 1.95
C ALA A 175 -14.78 14.69 1.29
N ASP A 176 -15.50 15.52 0.53
CA ASP A 176 -16.70 15.11 -0.21
C ASP A 176 -16.35 14.11 -1.34
N LEU A 177 -15.22 14.32 -2.03
CA LEU A 177 -14.71 13.36 -3.03
C LEU A 177 -14.29 12.03 -2.39
N ALA A 178 -13.67 12.07 -1.20
CA ALA A 178 -13.32 10.87 -0.45
C ALA A 178 -14.58 10.08 -0.08
N GLU A 179 -15.62 10.73 0.44
CA GLU A 179 -16.89 10.09 0.81
C GLU A 179 -17.61 9.48 -0.40
N LYS A 180 -17.65 10.21 -1.52
CA LYS A 180 -18.20 9.69 -2.78
C LYS A 180 -17.51 8.40 -3.20
N ASN A 181 -16.17 8.34 -3.14
CA ASN A 181 -15.41 7.15 -3.52
C ASN A 181 -15.55 6.02 -2.48
N ALA A 182 -15.66 6.34 -1.20
CA ALA A 182 -15.88 5.37 -0.13
C ALA A 182 -17.22 4.62 -0.27
N THR A 183 -18.25 5.29 -0.80
CA THR A 183 -19.59 4.73 -0.98
C THR A 183 -19.84 4.15 -2.37
N THR A 184 -18.91 4.38 -3.31
CA THR A 184 -19.03 3.93 -4.70
C THR A 184 -18.96 2.40 -4.79
N LYS A 185 -20.01 1.80 -5.38
CA LYS A 185 -20.17 0.34 -5.49
C LYS A 185 -19.58 -0.27 -6.76
N THR A 186 -19.04 0.54 -7.67
CA THR A 186 -18.49 0.11 -8.96
C THR A 186 -17.30 0.97 -9.37
N ASN A 187 -16.28 0.37 -9.96
CA ASN A 187 -15.17 1.09 -10.58
C ASN A 187 -15.53 1.64 -11.97
N ALA A 188 -14.59 2.38 -12.57
CA ALA A 188 -14.75 2.99 -13.90
C ALA A 188 -14.22 2.11 -15.05
N LEU A 189 -13.93 0.82 -14.82
CA LEU A 189 -13.49 -0.08 -15.88
C LEU A 189 -14.64 -0.38 -16.86
N TRP A 190 -14.30 -0.50 -18.14
CA TRP A 190 -15.28 -0.79 -19.20
C TRP A 190 -15.94 -2.17 -19.05
N ASP A 191 -15.19 -3.16 -18.54
CA ASP A 191 -15.62 -4.55 -18.41
C ASP A 191 -16.61 -4.73 -17.25
N PRO A 192 -17.88 -5.12 -17.53
CA PRO A 192 -18.91 -5.27 -16.50
C PRO A 192 -18.58 -6.32 -15.43
N GLN A 193 -17.84 -7.38 -15.79
CA GLN A 193 -17.46 -8.44 -14.85
C GLN A 193 -16.43 -7.96 -13.83
N LYS A 194 -15.69 -6.90 -14.16
CA LYS A 194 -14.64 -6.32 -13.32
C LYS A 194 -15.11 -5.13 -12.50
N ARG A 195 -16.38 -4.72 -12.58
CA ARG A 195 -16.91 -3.51 -11.90
C ARG A 195 -16.71 -3.49 -10.38
N LYS A 196 -16.56 -4.65 -9.73
CA LYS A 196 -16.37 -4.74 -8.26
C LYS A 196 -14.90 -4.70 -7.82
N ILE A 197 -13.94 -4.66 -8.75
CA ILE A 197 -12.52 -4.60 -8.42
C ILE A 197 -12.16 -3.22 -7.88
N GLY A 198 -11.37 -3.16 -6.80
CA GLY A 198 -10.88 -1.89 -6.25
C GLY A 198 -11.95 -0.99 -5.64
N ILE A 199 -13.13 -1.52 -5.31
CA ILE A 199 -14.11 -0.82 -4.46
C ILE A 199 -13.66 -0.84 -3.00
N VAL A 200 -14.14 0.10 -2.19
CA VAL A 200 -13.93 0.09 -0.74
C VAL A 200 -14.80 -1.00 -0.12
N LYS A 201 -14.17 -2.08 0.36
CA LYS A 201 -14.86 -3.14 1.13
C LYS A 201 -14.99 -2.77 2.61
N GLU A 202 -13.92 -2.20 3.16
CA GLU A 202 -13.84 -1.77 4.54
C GLU A 202 -13.22 -0.37 4.60
N ARG A 203 -13.84 0.53 5.35
CA ARG A 203 -13.33 1.89 5.54
C ARG A 203 -12.20 1.92 6.56
N LYS A 204 -11.23 2.81 6.35
CA LYS A 204 -10.14 3.04 7.30
C LYS A 204 -10.61 3.99 8.39
N LYS A 205 -11.11 3.45 9.51
CA LYS A 205 -11.67 4.22 10.62
C LYS A 205 -10.78 5.37 11.11
N TRP A 206 -9.46 5.18 11.12
CA TRP A 206 -8.50 6.22 11.53
C TRP A 206 -8.46 7.38 10.52
N LEU A 207 -8.53 7.07 9.23
CA LEU A 207 -8.51 8.05 8.14
C LEU A 207 -9.81 8.86 8.12
N ASP A 208 -10.96 8.17 8.20
CA ASP A 208 -12.27 8.81 8.30
C ASP A 208 -12.37 9.72 9.54
N ARG A 209 -11.77 9.30 10.67
CA ARG A 209 -11.73 10.13 11.88
C ARG A 209 -10.92 11.40 11.66
N LEU A 210 -9.79 11.35 10.95
CA LEU A 210 -8.97 12.53 10.69
C LEU A 210 -9.68 13.49 9.72
N VAL A 211 -10.30 12.98 8.65
CA VAL A 211 -11.11 13.79 7.73
C VAL A 211 -12.33 14.41 8.44
N GLY A 212 -12.96 13.67 9.36
CA GLY A 212 -14.16 14.11 10.09
C GLY A 212 -13.92 14.89 11.38
N ARG A 213 -12.67 14.92 11.89
CA ARG A 213 -12.32 15.49 13.21
C ARG A 213 -12.62 16.98 13.34
N ASN A 214 -12.92 17.67 12.24
CA ASN A 214 -13.23 19.10 12.23
C ASN A 214 -14.71 19.46 12.00
N LYS A 215 -15.64 18.49 11.97
CA LYS A 215 -17.08 18.83 12.08
C LYS A 215 -17.47 19.33 13.49
N ASN A 216 -16.63 19.10 14.51
CA ASN A 216 -16.89 19.47 15.91
C ASN A 216 -16.03 20.65 16.43
N ARG A 217 -15.35 21.40 15.55
CA ARG A 217 -14.77 22.70 15.90
C ARG A 217 -15.65 23.81 15.31
N ARG A 218 -16.76 24.08 15.99
CA ARG A 218 -17.57 25.29 15.84
C ARG A 218 -17.58 26.01 17.16
#